data_AF-A0A351DR41-F1
#
_entry.id   AF-A0A351DR41-F1
#
_cell.length_a   1.000
_cell.length_b   1.000
_cell.length_c   1.000
_cell.angle_alpha   90.00
_cell.angle_beta   90.00
_cell.angle_gamma   90.00
#
_symmetry.space_group_name_H-M   'P 1'
#
loop_
_entity.id
_entity.type
_entity.pdbx_description
1 polymer ?
#
loop_
_entity_poly.entity_id
_entity_poly.type
_entity_poly.pdbx_seq_one_letter_code
_entity_poly.pdbx_strand_id
1 'polypeptide(L)'
;MIDVFPRESAHTWLDLVETTPSLVFDPEVCRQQWTDLSRALPGVTLYYAVKSNPYPGLLQTIADEAGCFDVASAAEMKMLEQQGVHPSRMIHTHPIKTDVEIEKAVAAGVTTFVVDNVDELWKLIPHRHAIRVMLRLSFIAPDAPIDLSRKFGAPPQDTLSILDVANDSGIRVDGLCFHVGSQAATANTHADALAVCLDLCQQIRAEGLPEITRIDIGGGFPAHYLGEAVDLTAFCAPIREVLTQVPDGIDILAEPGRVISAPSMALVCKVVGRAKRRDGWWFYLDDGVYGAQSGRLFDGM
;
A
#
# COMPACT_ATOMS: atom_id res chain seq x y z
N MET A 1 -1.88 14.04 22.32
CA MET A 1 -2.58 14.67 23.46
C MET A 1 -3.69 13.71 23.86
N ILE A 2 -3.93 13.44 25.14
CA ILE A 2 -5.08 12.63 25.56
C ILE A 2 -6.20 13.61 25.86
N ASP A 3 -7.22 13.64 25.00
CA ASP A 3 -8.40 14.46 25.24
C ASP A 3 -9.28 13.76 26.26
N VAL A 4 -9.55 14.45 27.37
CA VAL A 4 -10.36 13.92 28.47
C VAL A 4 -11.72 14.56 28.41
N PHE A 5 -12.73 13.74 28.11
CA PHE A 5 -14.13 14.16 28.06
C PHE A 5 -14.90 13.65 29.29
N PRO A 6 -16.03 14.28 29.64
CA PRO A 6 -16.95 13.74 30.64
C PRO A 6 -17.37 12.31 30.30
N ARG A 7 -17.61 11.48 31.33
CA ARG A 7 -18.02 10.07 31.16
C ARG A 7 -19.25 9.92 30.25
N GLU A 8 -20.17 10.87 30.31
CA GLU A 8 -21.40 10.89 29.51
C GLU A 8 -21.10 10.91 28.00
N SER A 9 -20.01 11.56 27.59
CA SER A 9 -19.56 11.60 26.19
C SER A 9 -19.11 10.24 25.67
N ALA A 10 -18.85 9.26 26.55
CA ALA A 10 -18.55 7.90 26.14
C ALA A 10 -19.77 7.17 25.57
N HIS A 11 -21.01 7.59 25.90
CA HIS A 11 -22.23 6.95 25.39
C HIS A 11 -22.29 7.00 23.87
N THR A 12 -21.92 8.13 23.25
CA THR A 12 -21.88 8.25 21.79
C THR A 12 -21.02 7.18 21.12
N TRP A 13 -19.94 6.73 21.76
CA TRP A 13 -19.08 5.66 21.23
C TRP A 13 -19.58 4.27 21.64
N LEU A 14 -20.08 4.12 22.86
CA LEU A 14 -20.61 2.84 23.35
C LEU A 14 -21.91 2.44 22.64
N ASP A 15 -22.71 3.40 22.18
CA ASP A 15 -23.94 3.13 21.44
C ASP A 15 -23.67 2.65 20.00
N LEU A 16 -22.44 2.82 19.49
CA LEU A 16 -22.00 2.33 18.18
C LEU A 16 -21.50 0.88 18.23
N VAL A 17 -21.33 0.29 19.42
CA VAL A 17 -20.73 -1.04 19.59
C VAL A 17 -21.55 -1.91 20.53
N GLU A 18 -21.74 -3.18 20.18
CA GLU A 18 -22.46 -4.11 21.06
C GLU A 18 -21.61 -4.56 22.26
N THR A 19 -20.30 -4.66 22.07
CA THR A 19 -19.34 -5.11 23.09
C THR A 19 -18.05 -4.31 23.01
N THR A 20 -17.21 -4.45 24.03
CA THR A 20 -15.83 -3.93 24.00
C THR A 20 -14.85 -5.07 24.27
N PRO A 21 -13.66 -5.05 23.65
CA PRO A 21 -13.21 -4.02 22.70
C PRO A 21 -13.86 -4.16 21.32
N SER A 22 -13.98 -3.05 20.58
CA SER A 22 -14.52 -3.05 19.21
C SER A 22 -13.94 -1.91 18.38
N LEU A 23 -13.80 -2.15 17.08
CA LEU A 23 -13.43 -1.12 16.10
C LEU A 23 -14.69 -0.57 15.45
N VAL A 24 -14.80 0.75 15.39
CA VAL A 24 -15.85 1.47 14.66
C VAL A 24 -15.24 2.00 13.36
N PHE A 25 -15.84 1.63 12.24
CA PHE A 25 -15.44 2.10 10.92
C PHE A 25 -16.31 3.28 10.47
N ASP A 26 -15.66 4.35 9.99
CA ASP A 26 -16.33 5.48 9.35
C ASP A 26 -16.09 5.46 7.84
N PRO A 27 -17.10 5.08 7.03
CA PRO A 27 -16.97 5.07 5.57
C PRO A 27 -16.77 6.45 4.97
N GLU A 28 -17.26 7.52 5.61
CA GLU A 28 -17.14 8.87 5.06
C GLU A 28 -15.70 9.38 5.18
N VAL A 29 -15.04 9.09 6.31
CA VAL A 29 -13.60 9.37 6.45
C VAL A 29 -12.81 8.57 5.43
N CYS A 30 -13.15 7.31 5.18
CA CYS A 30 -12.51 6.50 4.13
C CYS A 30 -12.62 7.15 2.73
N ARG A 31 -13.84 7.57 2.33
CA ARG A 31 -14.06 8.28 1.05
C ARG A 31 -13.31 9.60 0.98
N GLN A 32 -13.29 10.35 2.07
CA GLN A 32 -12.60 11.63 2.13
C GLN A 32 -11.09 11.46 1.92
N GLN A 33 -10.47 10.50 2.62
CA GLN A 33 -9.06 10.18 2.46
C GLN A 33 -8.73 9.71 1.03
N TRP A 34 -9.59 8.88 0.44
CA TRP A 34 -9.45 8.43 -0.95
C TRP A 34 -9.49 9.61 -1.92
N THR A 35 -10.51 10.46 -1.78
CA THR A 35 -10.72 11.63 -2.62
C THR A 35 -9.59 12.64 -2.50
N ASP A 36 -9.12 12.93 -1.29
CA ASP A 36 -8.04 13.90 -1.07
C ASP A 36 -6.71 13.42 -1.64
N LEU A 37 -6.40 12.12 -1.52
CA LEU A 37 -5.23 11.56 -2.17
C LEU A 37 -5.35 11.59 -3.70
N SER A 38 -6.52 11.23 -4.26
CA SER A 38 -6.75 11.33 -5.72
C SER A 38 -6.59 12.76 -6.23
N ARG A 39 -7.02 13.77 -5.47
CA ARG A 39 -6.80 15.19 -5.81
C ARG A 39 -5.35 15.61 -5.67
N ALA A 40 -4.64 15.09 -4.67
CA ALA A 40 -3.23 15.39 -4.44
C ALA A 40 -2.29 14.77 -5.49
N LEU A 41 -2.74 13.71 -6.18
CA LEU A 41 -2.02 12.99 -7.24
C LEU A 41 -2.88 12.86 -8.51
N PRO A 42 -3.16 13.97 -9.22
CA PRO A 42 -3.98 13.92 -10.42
C PRO A 42 -3.30 13.08 -11.51
N GLY A 43 -4.09 12.23 -12.18
CA GLY A 43 -3.60 11.33 -13.23
C GLY A 43 -2.95 10.04 -12.73
N VAL A 44 -2.82 9.85 -11.41
CA VAL A 44 -2.32 8.61 -10.81
C VAL A 44 -3.47 7.67 -10.48
N THR A 45 -3.38 6.41 -10.92
CA THR A 45 -4.37 5.38 -10.59
C THR A 45 -4.05 4.78 -9.22
N LEU A 46 -5.01 4.86 -8.29
CA LEU A 46 -4.83 4.34 -6.93
C LEU A 46 -5.26 2.88 -6.81
N TYR A 47 -4.40 2.06 -6.22
CA TYR A 47 -4.63 0.66 -5.86
C TYR A 47 -4.58 0.53 -4.33
N TYR A 48 -5.73 0.44 -3.67
CA TYR A 48 -5.76 0.31 -2.22
C TYR A 48 -5.04 -0.97 -1.76
N ALA A 49 -4.03 -0.82 -0.91
CA ALA A 49 -3.26 -1.93 -0.38
C ALA A 49 -4.04 -2.67 0.71
N VAL A 50 -4.64 -3.81 0.34
CA VAL A 50 -5.57 -4.59 1.18
C VAL A 50 -4.92 -5.00 2.51
N LYS A 51 -3.62 -5.31 2.48
CA LYS A 51 -2.78 -5.61 3.66
C LYS A 51 -2.89 -4.58 4.79
N SER A 52 -3.22 -3.32 4.46
CA SER A 52 -3.35 -2.25 5.45
C SER A 52 -4.57 -2.45 6.35
N ASN A 53 -5.72 -2.79 5.77
CA ASN A 53 -6.93 -3.15 6.51
C ASN A 53 -7.94 -3.86 5.58
N PRO A 54 -8.08 -5.19 5.66
CA PRO A 54 -8.98 -5.95 4.80
C PRO A 54 -10.45 -5.95 5.26
N TYR A 55 -10.87 -4.99 6.09
CA TYR A 55 -12.24 -4.92 6.60
C TYR A 55 -13.25 -4.82 5.45
N PRO A 56 -14.26 -5.72 5.34
CA PRO A 56 -15.19 -5.74 4.21
C PRO A 56 -15.88 -4.40 3.93
N GLY A 57 -16.28 -3.67 4.99
CA GLY A 57 -16.91 -2.35 4.82
C GLY A 57 -15.98 -1.32 4.19
N LEU A 58 -14.69 -1.36 4.50
CA LEU A 58 -13.68 -0.50 3.88
C LEU A 58 -13.46 -0.91 2.42
N LEU A 59 -13.28 -2.21 2.16
CA LEU A 59 -13.10 -2.72 0.79
C LEU A 59 -14.30 -2.36 -0.10
N GLN A 60 -15.52 -2.53 0.40
CA GLN A 60 -16.74 -2.13 -0.32
C GLN A 60 -16.78 -0.62 -0.56
N THR A 61 -16.42 0.19 0.43
CA THR A 61 -16.40 1.66 0.29
C THR A 61 -15.44 2.10 -0.83
N ILE A 62 -14.23 1.53 -0.90
CA ILE A 62 -13.28 1.79 -2.00
C ILE A 62 -13.79 1.22 -3.32
N ALA A 63 -14.46 0.06 -3.30
CA ALA A 63 -15.02 -0.55 -4.49
C ALA A 63 -16.10 0.34 -5.13
N ASP A 64 -16.94 0.99 -4.31
CA ASP A 64 -18.00 1.92 -4.71
C ASP A 64 -17.43 3.22 -5.31
N GLU A 65 -16.25 3.67 -4.85
CA GLU A 65 -15.48 4.78 -5.42
C GLU A 65 -14.71 4.40 -6.70
N ALA A 66 -15.05 3.25 -7.31
CA ALA A 66 -14.38 2.68 -8.49
C ALA A 66 -12.86 2.46 -8.31
N GLY A 67 -12.36 2.37 -7.07
CA GLY A 67 -10.93 2.19 -6.78
C GLY A 67 -10.36 0.84 -7.20
N CYS A 68 -9.05 0.77 -7.44
CA CYS A 68 -8.37 -0.49 -7.68
C CYS A 68 -7.76 -1.03 -6.39
N PHE A 69 -7.17 -2.23 -6.41
CA PHE A 69 -6.68 -2.92 -5.23
C PHE A 69 -5.31 -3.58 -5.45
N ASP A 70 -4.40 -3.31 -4.53
CA ASP A 70 -3.15 -4.04 -4.37
C ASP A 70 -3.41 -5.25 -3.45
N VAL A 71 -3.13 -6.45 -3.96
CA VAL A 71 -3.21 -7.72 -3.21
C VAL A 71 -1.85 -8.39 -3.08
N ALA A 72 -1.65 -9.06 -1.95
CA ALA A 72 -0.44 -9.80 -1.62
C ALA A 72 -0.68 -11.31 -1.39
N SER A 73 -1.95 -11.77 -1.44
CA SER A 73 -2.32 -13.18 -1.25
C SER A 73 -3.70 -13.56 -1.79
N ALA A 74 -3.95 -14.86 -1.92
CA ALA A 74 -5.24 -15.41 -2.36
C ALA A 74 -6.36 -15.17 -1.36
N ALA A 75 -6.01 -15.01 -0.08
CA ALA A 75 -6.98 -14.62 0.93
C ALA A 75 -7.55 -13.22 0.64
N GLU A 76 -6.68 -12.27 0.29
CA GLU A 76 -7.08 -10.90 -0.06
C GLU A 76 -7.89 -10.85 -1.36
N MET A 77 -7.47 -11.60 -2.40
CA MET A 77 -8.25 -11.74 -3.63
C MET A 77 -9.67 -12.26 -3.35
N LYS A 78 -9.80 -13.28 -2.51
CA LYS A 78 -11.09 -13.86 -2.12
C LYS A 78 -11.96 -12.86 -1.34
N MET A 79 -11.36 -12.04 -0.47
CA MET A 79 -12.10 -10.99 0.24
C MET A 79 -12.69 -9.96 -0.72
N LEU A 80 -11.94 -9.58 -1.76
CA LEU A 80 -12.40 -8.66 -2.81
C LEU A 80 -13.46 -9.29 -3.72
N GLU A 81 -13.30 -10.56 -4.09
CA GLU A 81 -14.31 -11.33 -4.83
C GLU A 81 -15.65 -11.35 -4.09
N GLN A 82 -15.63 -11.52 -2.76
CA GLN A 82 -16.82 -11.45 -1.92
C GLN A 82 -17.51 -10.09 -1.92
N GLN A 83 -16.78 -9.00 -2.22
CA GLN A 83 -17.34 -7.67 -2.44
C GLN A 83 -17.73 -7.41 -3.92
N GLY A 84 -17.63 -8.42 -4.79
CA GLY A 84 -17.96 -8.30 -6.21
C GLY A 84 -16.92 -7.54 -7.03
N VAL A 85 -15.70 -7.37 -6.54
CA VAL A 85 -14.63 -6.66 -7.27
C VAL A 85 -14.08 -7.54 -8.39
N HIS A 86 -14.08 -7.01 -9.62
CA HIS A 86 -13.54 -7.72 -10.77
C HIS A 86 -11.99 -7.81 -10.70
N PRO A 87 -11.39 -8.97 -11.03
CA PRO A 87 -9.93 -9.19 -11.03
C PRO A 87 -9.11 -8.17 -11.84
N SER A 88 -9.69 -7.56 -12.88
CA SER A 88 -9.02 -6.51 -13.66
C SER A 88 -8.72 -5.24 -12.87
N ARG A 89 -9.33 -5.06 -11.69
CA ARG A 89 -9.05 -3.96 -10.75
C ARG A 89 -7.98 -4.35 -9.73
N MET A 90 -7.33 -5.50 -9.89
CA MET A 90 -6.34 -6.01 -8.94
C MET A 90 -4.94 -6.08 -9.57
N ILE A 91 -3.92 -5.78 -8.77
CA ILE A 91 -2.52 -6.07 -9.06
C ILE A 91 -1.96 -6.93 -7.93
N HIS A 92 -1.20 -7.98 -8.26
CA HIS A 92 -0.60 -8.85 -7.24
C HIS A 92 0.86 -8.45 -6.99
N THR A 93 1.11 -7.73 -5.90
CA THR A 93 2.38 -7.00 -5.71
C THR A 93 3.38 -7.70 -4.80
N HIS A 94 3.00 -8.82 -4.16
CA HIS A 94 3.95 -9.60 -3.36
C HIS A 94 5.12 -10.05 -4.25
N PRO A 95 6.37 -9.62 -3.98
CA PRO A 95 7.48 -9.95 -4.85
C PRO A 95 7.86 -11.43 -4.82
N ILE A 96 7.58 -12.15 -3.72
CA ILE A 96 7.91 -13.56 -3.55
C ILE A 96 6.64 -14.40 -3.35
N LYS A 97 6.30 -15.22 -4.34
CA LYS A 97 5.05 -15.99 -4.41
C LYS A 97 5.35 -17.49 -4.44
N THR A 98 4.38 -18.26 -4.00
CA THR A 98 4.36 -19.71 -4.21
C THR A 98 3.70 -20.03 -5.55
N ASP A 99 4.01 -21.17 -6.15
CA ASP A 99 3.37 -21.58 -7.43
C ASP A 99 1.84 -21.67 -7.28
N VAL A 100 1.37 -22.20 -6.15
CA VAL A 100 -0.07 -22.28 -5.82
C VAL A 100 -0.73 -20.90 -5.76
N GLU A 101 -0.01 -19.88 -5.28
CA GLU A 101 -0.50 -18.51 -5.21
C GLU A 101 -0.61 -17.90 -6.62
N ILE A 102 0.42 -18.09 -7.44
CA ILE A 102 0.44 -17.65 -8.85
C ILE A 102 -0.71 -18.32 -9.63
N GLU A 103 -0.86 -19.64 -9.53
CA GLU A 103 -1.91 -20.39 -10.21
C GLU A 103 -3.31 -19.89 -9.84
N LYS A 104 -3.55 -19.65 -8.54
CA LYS A 104 -4.84 -19.11 -8.07
C LYS A 104 -5.10 -17.70 -8.60
N ALA A 105 -4.10 -16.82 -8.56
CA ALA A 105 -4.23 -15.46 -9.04
C ALA A 105 -4.52 -15.41 -10.55
N VAL A 106 -3.77 -16.19 -11.34
CA VAL A 106 -3.98 -16.30 -12.78
C VAL A 106 -5.35 -16.91 -13.09
N ALA A 107 -5.75 -17.98 -12.39
CA ALA A 107 -7.06 -18.61 -12.58
C ALA A 107 -8.23 -17.68 -12.19
N ALA A 108 -8.03 -16.82 -11.19
CA ALA A 108 -8.98 -15.78 -10.82
C ALA A 108 -9.04 -14.65 -11.87
N GLY A 109 -8.07 -14.54 -12.78
CA GLY A 109 -8.04 -13.51 -13.83
C GLY A 109 -7.20 -12.27 -13.49
N VAL A 110 -6.35 -12.34 -12.46
CA VAL A 110 -5.34 -11.30 -12.20
C VAL A 110 -4.23 -11.41 -13.24
N THR A 111 -3.91 -10.29 -13.89
CA THR A 111 -2.98 -10.27 -15.03
C THR A 111 -1.68 -9.53 -14.73
N THR A 112 -1.58 -8.81 -13.61
CA THR A 112 -0.39 -8.03 -13.25
C THR A 112 0.29 -8.61 -12.02
N PHE A 113 1.57 -8.92 -12.13
CA PHE A 113 2.40 -9.43 -11.04
C PHE A 113 3.67 -8.60 -10.85
N VAL A 114 4.23 -8.64 -9.66
CA VAL A 114 5.52 -8.02 -9.34
C VAL A 114 6.60 -9.08 -9.12
N VAL A 115 7.81 -8.79 -9.59
CA VAL A 115 9.04 -9.54 -9.28
C VAL A 115 10.14 -8.58 -8.88
N ASP A 116 11.14 -9.04 -8.13
CA ASP A 116 12.37 -8.28 -7.84
C ASP A 116 13.64 -9.09 -8.09
N ASN A 117 13.53 -10.29 -8.65
CA ASN A 117 14.65 -11.18 -8.91
C ASN A 117 14.32 -12.19 -10.03
N VAL A 118 15.36 -12.83 -10.56
CA VAL A 118 15.25 -13.79 -11.67
C VAL A 118 14.57 -15.10 -11.26
N ASP A 119 14.80 -15.60 -10.04
CA ASP A 119 14.17 -16.84 -9.56
C ASP A 119 12.64 -16.72 -9.55
N GLU A 120 12.12 -15.55 -9.17
CA GLU A 120 10.70 -15.26 -9.19
C GLU A 120 10.16 -15.15 -10.63
N LEU A 121 10.94 -14.54 -11.52
CA LEU A 121 10.60 -14.45 -12.94
C LEU A 121 10.41 -15.85 -13.55
N TRP A 122 11.26 -16.81 -13.20
CA TRP A 122 11.15 -18.19 -13.70
C TRP A 122 9.84 -18.88 -13.32
N LYS A 123 9.30 -18.62 -12.12
CA LYS A 123 8.00 -19.15 -11.69
C LYS A 123 6.84 -18.67 -12.57
N LEU A 124 7.00 -17.50 -13.20
CA LEU A 124 5.98 -16.88 -14.03
C LEU A 124 6.01 -17.34 -15.50
N ILE A 125 7.07 -18.03 -15.94
CA ILE A 125 7.23 -18.50 -17.32
C ILE A 125 6.05 -19.34 -17.82
N PRO A 126 5.48 -20.29 -17.03
CA PRO A 126 4.31 -21.06 -17.47
C PRO A 126 3.08 -20.20 -17.81
N HIS A 127 2.99 -18.99 -17.24
CA HIS A 127 1.84 -18.09 -17.34
C HIS A 127 2.09 -16.87 -18.25
N ARG A 128 3.27 -16.76 -18.86
CA ARG A 128 3.77 -15.58 -19.60
C ARG A 128 2.84 -15.00 -20.68
N HIS A 129 1.92 -15.80 -21.22
CA HIS A 129 0.95 -15.35 -22.22
C HIS A 129 -0.34 -14.75 -21.64
N ALA A 130 -0.59 -14.96 -20.34
CA ALA A 130 -1.77 -14.47 -19.63
C ALA A 130 -1.47 -13.26 -18.73
N ILE A 131 -0.19 -12.95 -18.51
CA ILE A 131 0.23 -11.97 -17.52
C ILE A 131 1.19 -10.93 -18.10
N ARG A 132 1.35 -9.86 -17.34
CA ARG A 132 2.39 -8.84 -17.47
C ARG A 132 3.03 -8.61 -16.11
N VAL A 133 4.27 -8.17 -16.11
CA VAL A 133 5.10 -8.06 -14.91
C VAL A 133 5.59 -6.64 -14.72
N MET A 134 5.61 -6.18 -13.46
CA MET A 134 6.36 -5.00 -13.04
C MET A 134 7.61 -5.44 -12.28
N LEU A 135 8.76 -4.83 -12.58
CA LEU A 135 10.00 -5.05 -11.84
C LEU A 135 10.08 -4.07 -10.67
N ARG A 136 10.14 -4.61 -9.45
CA ARG A 136 10.30 -3.81 -8.24
C ARG A 136 11.76 -3.45 -8.02
N LEU A 137 12.02 -2.16 -7.81
CA LEU A 137 13.33 -1.61 -7.49
C LEU A 137 13.40 -1.19 -6.02
N SER A 138 14.58 -1.31 -5.44
CA SER A 138 14.88 -0.88 -4.07
C SER A 138 15.50 0.51 -4.07
N PHE A 139 14.97 1.41 -3.24
CA PHE A 139 15.56 2.72 -2.96
C PHE A 139 15.73 2.85 -1.44
N ILE A 140 16.91 3.28 -1.00
CA ILE A 140 17.16 3.49 0.42
C ILE A 140 16.45 4.77 0.85
N ALA A 141 15.43 4.65 1.69
CA ALA A 141 14.71 5.78 2.28
C ALA A 141 15.14 5.96 3.75
N PRO A 142 16.11 6.83 4.05
CA PRO A 142 16.60 7.03 5.42
C PRO A 142 15.56 7.66 6.36
N ASP A 143 14.48 8.24 5.82
CA ASP A 143 13.44 8.97 6.56
C ASP A 143 12.14 8.15 6.79
N ALA A 144 12.06 6.91 6.28
CA ALA A 144 10.90 6.04 6.49
C ALA A 144 11.07 5.15 7.74
N PRO A 145 10.13 5.18 8.72
CA PRO A 145 10.20 4.32 9.91
C PRO A 145 10.21 2.83 9.61
N ILE A 146 9.51 2.41 8.54
CA ILE A 146 9.46 1.02 8.08
C ILE A 146 10.18 0.92 6.73
N ASP A 147 11.47 0.58 6.79
CA ASP A 147 12.33 0.37 5.63
C ASP A 147 12.07 -1.01 4.98
N LEU A 148 11.43 -1.00 3.82
CA LEU A 148 11.16 -2.22 3.03
C LEU A 148 12.26 -2.53 2.01
N SER A 149 13.19 -1.59 1.77
CA SER A 149 14.24 -1.73 0.75
C SER A 149 15.26 -2.81 1.10
N ARG A 150 15.44 -3.08 2.40
CA ARG A 150 16.33 -4.16 2.89
C ARG A 150 15.83 -5.56 2.53
N LYS A 151 14.53 -5.73 2.36
CA LYS A 151 13.90 -7.03 2.17
C LYS A 151 13.50 -7.28 0.71
N PHE A 152 13.10 -6.22 0.00
CA PHE A 152 12.51 -6.34 -1.34
C PHE A 152 13.01 -5.25 -2.29
N GLY A 153 13.03 -5.59 -3.57
CA GLY A 153 13.44 -4.72 -4.67
C GLY A 153 14.83 -5.05 -5.19
N ALA A 154 14.97 -5.05 -6.51
CA ALA A 154 16.26 -5.17 -7.18
C ALA A 154 17.02 -3.84 -7.07
N PRO A 155 18.36 -3.87 -6.98
CA PRO A 155 19.16 -2.68 -7.18
C PRO A 155 18.90 -2.08 -8.58
N PRO A 156 18.73 -0.75 -8.72
CA PRO A 156 18.45 -0.13 -10.02
C PRO A 156 19.46 -0.48 -11.13
N GLN A 157 20.73 -0.69 -10.78
CA GLN A 157 21.77 -1.09 -11.74
C GLN A 157 21.56 -2.49 -12.33
N ASP A 158 20.78 -3.36 -11.68
CA ASP A 158 20.49 -4.72 -12.14
C ASP A 158 19.25 -4.76 -13.06
N THR A 159 18.60 -3.62 -13.30
CA THR A 159 17.36 -3.53 -14.10
C THR A 159 17.53 -4.14 -15.49
N LEU A 160 18.55 -3.72 -16.24
CA LEU A 160 18.75 -4.16 -17.63
C LEU A 160 19.02 -5.67 -17.71
N SER A 161 19.85 -6.22 -16.82
CA SER A 161 20.16 -7.65 -16.83
C SER A 161 18.96 -8.52 -16.49
N ILE A 162 18.07 -8.06 -15.60
CA ILE A 162 16.82 -8.76 -15.30
C ILE A 162 15.86 -8.68 -16.50
N LEU A 163 15.78 -7.53 -17.17
CA LEU A 163 14.95 -7.36 -18.38
C LEU A 163 15.43 -8.23 -19.54
N ASP A 164 16.75 -8.40 -19.72
CA ASP A 164 17.31 -9.31 -20.72
C ASP A 164 16.81 -10.75 -20.49
N VAL A 165 16.90 -11.24 -19.25
CA VAL A 165 16.40 -12.57 -18.89
C VAL A 165 14.88 -12.68 -19.09
N ALA A 166 14.13 -11.62 -18.78
CA ALA A 166 12.69 -11.57 -19.01
C ALA A 166 12.34 -11.72 -20.48
N ASN A 167 13.05 -10.97 -21.34
CA ASN A 167 12.86 -10.96 -22.77
C ASN A 167 13.21 -12.32 -23.39
N ASP A 168 14.34 -12.92 -23.01
CA ASP A 168 14.74 -14.27 -23.44
C ASP A 168 13.73 -15.35 -23.00
N SER A 169 13.07 -15.13 -21.86
CA SER A 169 12.03 -16.03 -21.33
C SER A 169 10.64 -15.78 -21.92
N GLY A 170 10.48 -14.75 -22.75
CA GLY A 170 9.20 -14.34 -23.33
C GLY A 170 8.21 -13.76 -22.32
N ILE A 171 8.68 -13.27 -21.17
CA ILE A 171 7.86 -12.58 -20.18
C ILE A 171 7.83 -11.09 -20.49
N ARG A 172 6.62 -10.54 -20.61
CA ARG A 172 6.42 -9.11 -20.78
C ARG A 172 6.58 -8.39 -19.45
N VAL A 173 7.75 -7.78 -19.23
CA VAL A 173 7.93 -6.75 -18.21
C VAL A 173 7.59 -5.40 -18.84
N ASP A 174 6.48 -4.79 -18.44
CA ASP A 174 5.97 -3.53 -19.00
C ASP A 174 5.88 -2.41 -17.96
N GLY A 175 6.37 -2.66 -16.75
CA GLY A 175 6.35 -1.69 -15.67
C GLY A 175 7.55 -1.75 -14.73
N LEU A 176 7.83 -0.63 -14.09
CA LEU A 176 8.73 -0.54 -12.94
C LEU A 176 7.89 -0.20 -11.70
N CYS A 177 8.27 -0.69 -10.53
CA CYS A 177 7.64 -0.27 -9.29
C CYS A 177 8.62 -0.08 -8.15
N PHE A 178 8.21 0.64 -7.12
CA PHE A 178 8.99 0.76 -5.90
C PHE A 178 8.09 1.03 -4.70
N HIS A 179 8.65 0.92 -3.51
CA HIS A 179 7.96 1.31 -2.29
C HIS A 179 9.00 1.88 -1.32
N VAL A 180 8.91 3.18 -1.03
CA VAL A 180 9.92 3.89 -0.23
C VAL A 180 9.90 3.51 1.25
N GLY A 181 8.81 2.93 1.73
CA GLY A 181 8.62 2.54 3.13
C GLY A 181 7.28 3.05 3.64
N SER A 182 6.84 2.61 4.81
CA SER A 182 5.57 3.08 5.38
C SER A 182 5.77 4.32 6.25
N GLN A 183 4.78 5.23 6.27
CA GLN A 183 4.79 6.44 7.11
C GLN A 183 5.98 7.37 6.80
N ALA A 184 6.25 7.62 5.52
CA ALA A 184 7.32 8.53 5.11
C ALA A 184 7.05 9.95 5.61
N ALA A 185 8.09 10.64 6.10
CA ALA A 185 7.97 12.00 6.62
C ALA A 185 7.79 13.03 5.49
N THR A 186 8.42 12.79 4.33
CA THR A 186 8.32 13.61 3.13
C THR A 186 8.15 12.72 1.90
N ALA A 187 7.68 13.29 0.79
CA ALA A 187 7.61 12.57 -0.49
C ALA A 187 8.85 12.78 -1.38
N ASN A 188 9.96 13.30 -0.83
CA ASN A 188 11.18 13.52 -1.62
C ASN A 188 11.73 12.20 -2.14
N THR A 189 11.76 11.15 -1.32
CA THR A 189 12.24 9.83 -1.79
C THR A 189 11.31 9.21 -2.83
N HIS A 190 10.00 9.48 -2.81
CA HIS A 190 9.11 9.08 -3.90
C HIS A 190 9.47 9.80 -5.20
N ALA A 191 9.71 11.10 -5.13
CA ALA A 191 10.09 11.92 -6.27
C ALA A 191 11.44 11.47 -6.86
N ASP A 192 12.45 11.26 -6.02
CA ASP A 192 13.77 10.78 -6.43
C ASP A 192 13.69 9.39 -7.09
N ALA A 193 12.94 8.46 -6.48
CA ALA A 193 12.74 7.12 -7.02
C ALA A 193 12.00 7.15 -8.37
N LEU A 194 10.96 7.99 -8.50
CA LEU A 194 10.25 8.18 -9.76
C LEU A 194 11.17 8.75 -10.85
N ALA A 195 12.00 9.75 -10.52
CA ALA A 195 12.96 10.32 -11.46
C ALA A 195 13.95 9.26 -11.96
N VAL A 196 14.49 8.43 -11.06
CA VAL A 196 15.36 7.30 -11.45
C VAL A 196 14.63 6.30 -12.35
N CYS A 197 13.37 5.97 -12.07
CA CYS A 197 12.57 5.10 -12.94
C CYS A 197 12.37 5.71 -14.33
N LEU A 198 12.16 7.02 -14.44
CA LEU A 198 12.05 7.71 -15.74
C LEU A 198 13.37 7.68 -16.53
N ASP A 199 14.50 7.88 -15.86
CA ASP A 199 15.83 7.74 -16.49
C ASP A 199 16.07 6.30 -16.97
N LEU A 200 15.68 5.30 -16.18
CA LEU A 200 15.73 3.90 -16.59
C LEU A 200 14.85 3.61 -17.81
N CYS A 201 13.66 4.20 -17.89
CA CYS A 201 12.81 4.06 -19.08
C CYS A 201 13.51 4.58 -20.34
N GLN A 202 14.25 5.68 -20.25
CA GLN A 202 15.03 6.21 -21.37
C GLN A 202 16.19 5.27 -21.75
N GLN A 203 16.89 4.71 -20.77
CA GLN A 203 17.98 3.73 -20.99
C GLN A 203 17.46 2.45 -21.65
N ILE A 204 16.37 1.88 -21.13
CA ILE A 204 15.70 0.68 -21.68
C ILE A 204 15.33 0.90 -23.15
N ARG A 205 14.76 2.07 -23.48
CA ARG A 205 14.45 2.44 -24.86
C ARG A 205 15.70 2.56 -25.74
N ALA A 206 16.78 3.13 -25.22
CA ALA A 206 18.04 3.29 -25.95
C ALA A 206 18.72 1.94 -26.27
N GLU A 207 18.59 0.96 -25.37
CA GLU A 207 19.07 -0.42 -25.56
C GLU A 207 18.17 -1.26 -26.48
N GLY A 208 17.02 -0.71 -26.92
CA GLY A 208 16.08 -1.42 -27.80
C GLY A 208 15.29 -2.53 -27.11
N LEU A 209 15.23 -2.51 -25.76
CA LEU A 209 14.42 -3.43 -24.97
C LEU A 209 12.93 -3.05 -25.03
N PRO A 210 12.01 -3.98 -24.68
CA PRO A 210 10.58 -3.70 -24.62
C PRO A 210 10.25 -2.46 -23.78
N GLU A 211 9.31 -1.66 -24.27
CA GLU A 211 8.95 -0.39 -23.64
C GLU A 211 8.25 -0.58 -22.29
N ILE A 212 8.68 0.22 -21.31
CA ILE A 212 8.00 0.40 -20.04
C ILE A 212 6.84 1.39 -20.24
N THR A 213 5.63 0.95 -19.90
CA THR A 213 4.38 1.71 -20.07
C THR A 213 3.71 2.02 -18.75
N ARG A 214 4.25 1.56 -17.63
CA ARG A 214 3.66 1.71 -16.30
C ARG A 214 4.73 1.97 -15.25
N ILE A 215 4.50 2.90 -14.33
CA ILE A 215 5.33 3.06 -13.14
C ILE A 215 4.43 3.10 -11.92
N ASP A 216 4.67 2.19 -10.98
CA ASP A 216 3.98 2.16 -9.70
C ASP A 216 4.87 2.74 -8.59
N ILE A 217 4.46 3.87 -8.02
CA ILE A 217 5.21 4.58 -6.98
C ILE A 217 5.00 3.99 -5.58
N GLY A 218 4.19 2.94 -5.47
CA GLY A 218 3.90 2.22 -4.24
C GLY A 218 3.12 3.06 -3.22
N GLY A 219 3.25 2.68 -1.96
CA GLY A 219 2.61 3.32 -0.83
C GLY A 219 3.55 4.25 -0.06
N GLY A 220 3.33 4.38 1.25
CA GLY A 220 4.17 5.17 2.14
C GLY A 220 3.62 6.54 2.53
N PHE A 221 2.52 6.94 1.90
CA PHE A 221 1.74 8.11 2.30
C PHE A 221 1.39 8.05 3.80
N PRO A 222 1.74 9.09 4.58
CA PRO A 222 1.57 9.05 6.01
C PRO A 222 0.11 9.25 6.42
N ALA A 223 -0.27 8.61 7.51
CA ALA A 223 -1.50 8.94 8.24
C ALA A 223 -1.17 9.80 9.46
N HIS A 224 -2.17 10.52 9.95
CA HIS A 224 -2.07 11.26 11.19
C HIS A 224 -2.20 10.31 12.40
N TYR A 225 -1.29 10.46 13.38
CA TYR A 225 -1.34 9.74 14.66
C TYR A 225 -1.26 10.71 15.84
N LEU A 226 -0.07 11.29 16.07
CA LEU A 226 0.17 12.30 17.09
C LEU A 226 0.75 13.55 16.42
N GLY A 227 0.27 14.74 16.81
CA GLY A 227 0.76 16.01 16.26
C GLY A 227 -0.23 16.67 15.31
N GLU A 228 0.28 17.41 14.32
CA GLU A 228 -0.53 18.10 13.31
C GLU A 228 -1.00 17.16 12.21
N ALA A 229 -2.18 17.45 11.64
CA ALA A 229 -2.72 16.69 10.52
C ALA A 229 -1.78 16.76 9.30
N VAL A 230 -1.71 15.67 8.54
CA VAL A 230 -0.92 15.61 7.31
C VAL A 230 -1.62 16.42 6.23
N ASP A 231 -0.95 17.46 5.71
CA ASP A 231 -1.35 18.10 4.46
C ASP A 231 -0.90 17.24 3.28
N LEU A 232 -1.81 16.43 2.73
CA LEU A 232 -1.53 15.56 1.58
C LEU A 232 -1.16 16.34 0.32
N THR A 233 -1.67 17.57 0.16
CA THR A 233 -1.34 18.41 -0.99
C THR A 233 0.11 18.84 -0.92
N ALA A 234 0.57 19.29 0.26
CA ALA A 234 1.96 19.64 0.51
C ALA A 234 2.86 18.40 0.43
N PHE A 235 2.45 17.28 1.05
CA PHE A 235 3.21 16.03 1.02
C PHE A 235 3.46 15.57 -0.42
N CYS A 236 2.43 15.54 -1.28
CA CYS A 236 2.56 15.06 -2.66
C CYS A 236 3.19 16.08 -3.62
N ALA A 237 3.53 17.29 -3.17
CA ALA A 237 4.08 18.33 -4.06
C ALA A 237 5.37 17.92 -4.80
N PRO A 238 6.37 17.28 -4.14
CA PRO A 238 7.57 16.80 -4.83
C PRO A 238 7.26 15.73 -5.89
N ILE A 239 6.32 14.81 -5.61
CA ILE A 239 5.89 13.81 -6.58
C ILE A 239 5.27 14.50 -7.81
N ARG A 240 4.36 15.46 -7.58
CA ARG A 240 3.70 16.19 -8.68
C ARG A 240 4.69 16.94 -9.57
N GLU A 241 5.78 17.47 -9.01
CA GLU A 241 6.82 18.12 -9.81
C GLU A 241 7.45 17.15 -10.82
N VAL A 242 7.77 15.93 -10.39
CA VAL A 242 8.33 14.89 -11.27
C VAL A 242 7.27 14.34 -12.23
N LEU A 243 6.00 14.25 -11.82
CA LEU A 243 4.90 13.84 -12.71
C LEU A 243 4.79 14.71 -13.96
N THR A 244 5.19 15.98 -13.90
CA THR A 244 5.19 16.86 -15.10
C THR A 244 6.19 16.45 -16.19
N GLN A 245 7.14 15.57 -15.85
CA GLN A 245 8.20 15.09 -16.73
C GLN A 245 7.90 13.69 -17.27
N VAL A 246 6.82 13.05 -16.82
CA VAL A 246 6.40 11.72 -17.28
C VAL A 246 5.99 11.83 -18.77
N PRO A 247 6.64 11.06 -19.68
CA PRO A 247 6.25 11.04 -21.08
C PRO A 247 4.83 10.51 -21.29
N ASP A 248 4.18 10.97 -22.36
CA ASP A 248 2.91 10.40 -22.81
C ASP A 248 3.03 8.87 -23.00
N GLY A 249 1.99 8.14 -22.59
CA GLY A 249 1.94 6.67 -22.73
C GLY A 249 2.50 5.88 -21.54
N ILE A 250 3.01 6.54 -20.50
CA ILE A 250 3.33 5.90 -19.22
C ILE A 250 2.20 6.16 -18.22
N ASP A 251 1.51 5.10 -17.80
CA ASP A 251 0.52 5.16 -16.73
C ASP A 251 1.24 5.17 -15.37
N ILE A 252 0.83 6.07 -14.47
CA ILE A 252 1.34 6.09 -13.10
C ILE A 252 0.33 5.46 -12.14
N LEU A 253 0.81 4.56 -11.30
CA LEU A 253 0.06 3.84 -10.27
C LEU A 253 0.60 4.21 -8.89
N ALA A 254 -0.23 4.06 -7.85
CA ALA A 254 0.20 4.11 -6.46
C ALA A 254 -0.57 3.10 -5.61
N GLU A 255 0.05 2.63 -4.53
CA GLU A 255 -0.47 1.59 -3.63
C GLU A 255 -0.81 2.13 -2.21
N PRO A 256 -1.74 3.11 -2.05
CA PRO A 256 -2.02 3.67 -0.74
C PRO A 256 -2.73 2.66 0.18
N GLY A 257 -2.29 2.56 1.43
CA GLY A 257 -2.93 1.74 2.45
C GLY A 257 -3.21 2.52 3.74
N ARG A 258 -2.14 2.88 4.45
CA ARG A 258 -2.20 3.52 5.78
C ARG A 258 -2.94 4.85 5.77
N VAL A 259 -2.62 5.73 4.81
CA VAL A 259 -3.27 7.05 4.64
C VAL A 259 -4.79 6.97 4.48
N ILE A 260 -5.30 5.86 3.94
CA ILE A 260 -6.74 5.63 3.73
C ILE A 260 -7.37 5.00 4.97
N SER A 261 -6.77 3.91 5.46
CA SER A 261 -7.39 3.07 6.47
C SER A 261 -7.23 3.57 7.91
N ALA A 262 -6.07 4.14 8.27
CA ALA A 262 -5.79 4.50 9.65
C ALA A 262 -6.73 5.59 10.20
N PRO A 263 -7.10 6.65 9.45
CA PRO A 263 -8.05 7.65 9.95
C PRO A 263 -9.49 7.14 10.05
N SER A 264 -9.83 6.10 9.29
CA SER A 264 -11.21 5.60 9.15
C SER A 264 -11.67 4.64 10.26
N MET A 265 -10.81 4.36 11.25
CA MET A 265 -11.08 3.36 12.30
C MET A 265 -10.87 3.97 13.68
N ALA A 266 -11.83 3.77 14.58
CA ALA A 266 -11.74 4.14 15.99
C ALA A 266 -11.83 2.90 16.89
N LEU A 267 -10.88 2.73 17.79
CA LEU A 267 -10.90 1.64 18.79
C LEU A 267 -11.66 2.09 20.04
N VAL A 268 -12.72 1.36 20.39
CA VAL A 268 -13.50 1.54 21.61
C VAL A 268 -13.12 0.45 22.62
N CYS A 269 -12.55 0.86 23.76
CA CYS A 269 -12.15 -0.01 24.85
C CYS A 269 -12.71 0.46 26.19
N LYS A 270 -12.81 -0.45 27.16
CA LYS A 270 -13.14 -0.13 28.55
C LYS A 270 -11.94 -0.32 29.46
N VAL A 271 -11.89 0.52 30.49
CA VAL A 271 -11.07 0.25 31.68
C VAL A 271 -11.75 -0.87 32.48
N VAL A 272 -11.19 -2.07 32.46
CA VAL A 272 -11.68 -3.23 33.22
C VAL A 272 -11.11 -3.30 34.64
N GLY A 273 -10.01 -2.59 34.89
CA GLY A 273 -9.39 -2.53 36.21
C GLY A 273 -8.48 -1.34 36.37
N ARG A 274 -8.17 -1.00 37.62
CA ARG A 274 -7.13 -0.01 37.94
C ARG A 274 -6.35 -0.41 39.18
N ALA A 275 -5.07 -0.05 39.23
CA ALA A 275 -4.22 -0.27 40.39
C ALA A 275 -3.29 0.92 40.61
N LYS A 276 -3.07 1.30 41.87
CA LYS A 276 -2.01 2.25 42.22
C LYS A 276 -0.68 1.50 42.29
N ARG A 277 0.26 1.86 41.42
CA ARG A 277 1.64 1.35 41.38
C ARG A 277 2.59 2.44 41.88
N ARG A 278 3.90 2.14 41.91
CA ARG A 278 4.93 3.04 42.45
C ARG A 278 5.02 4.37 41.67
N ASP A 279 4.69 4.34 40.39
CA ASP A 279 4.76 5.41 39.41
C ASP A 279 3.41 6.08 39.09
N GLY A 280 2.31 5.63 39.71
CA GLY A 280 1.01 6.27 39.56
C GLY A 280 -0.16 5.30 39.41
N TRP A 281 -1.24 5.79 38.82
CA TRP A 281 -2.42 4.97 38.50
C TRP A 281 -2.22 4.24 37.19
N TRP A 282 -2.40 2.93 37.22
CA TRP A 282 -2.43 2.07 36.05
C TRP A 282 -3.87 1.70 35.74
N PHE A 283 -4.22 1.80 34.47
CA PHE A 283 -5.53 1.40 33.94
C PHE A 283 -5.34 0.20 33.01
N TYR A 284 -6.12 -0.84 33.26
CA TYR A 284 -6.11 -2.08 32.49
C TYR A 284 -7.29 -2.02 31.52
N LEU A 285 -7.00 -2.10 30.23
CA LEU A 285 -8.00 -2.09 29.17
C LEU A 285 -8.42 -3.51 28.80
N ASP A 286 -9.59 -3.67 28.19
CA ASP A 286 -10.05 -4.93 27.58
C ASP A 286 -9.43 -5.23 26.21
N ASP A 287 -8.50 -4.39 25.74
CA ASP A 287 -7.62 -4.64 24.60
C ASP A 287 -6.17 -4.26 24.92
N GLY A 288 -5.22 -4.69 24.10
CA GLY A 288 -3.82 -4.32 24.25
C GLY A 288 -2.95 -4.74 23.06
N VAL A 289 -1.65 -4.87 23.31
CA VAL A 289 -0.63 -5.14 22.26
C VAL A 289 -0.76 -6.50 21.56
N TYR A 290 -1.61 -7.39 22.06
CA TYR A 290 -1.95 -8.66 21.40
C TYR A 290 -3.22 -8.57 20.55
N GLY A 291 -3.92 -7.43 20.56
CA GLY A 291 -5.12 -7.16 19.77
C GLY A 291 -4.93 -5.96 18.86
N ALA A 292 -5.84 -4.99 18.91
CA ALA A 292 -5.83 -3.86 17.97
C ALA A 292 -4.65 -2.89 18.18
N GLN A 293 -3.97 -2.96 19.32
CA GLN A 293 -2.77 -2.15 19.61
C GLN A 293 -1.46 -2.87 19.29
N SER A 294 -1.49 -3.98 18.55
CA SER A 294 -0.29 -4.70 18.10
C SER A 294 0.64 -3.86 17.22
N GLY A 295 0.11 -2.83 16.56
CA GLY A 295 0.90 -1.83 15.83
C GLY A 295 2.02 -1.19 16.68
N ARG A 296 1.87 -1.14 18.01
CA ARG A 296 2.94 -0.67 18.91
C ARG A 296 4.21 -1.53 18.88
N LEU A 297 4.09 -2.79 18.48
CA LEU A 297 5.21 -3.72 18.35
C LEU A 297 5.70 -3.84 16.91
N PHE A 298 4.78 -3.89 15.95
CA PHE A 298 5.09 -4.22 14.55
C PHE A 298 5.26 -3.01 13.65
N ASP A 299 4.62 -1.88 13.97
CA ASP A 299 4.63 -0.66 13.14
C ASP A 299 5.54 0.44 13.70
N GLY A 300 6.13 0.25 14.89
CA GLY A 300 7.08 1.19 15.49
C GLY A 300 6.47 2.52 15.95
N MET A 301 5.17 2.55 16.23
CA MET A 301 4.41 3.74 16.66
C MET A 301 3.91 3.65 18.11
#